data_AF-X1VZI2-F1
#
_entry.id   AF-X1VZI2-F1
#
_cell.length_a   1.000
_cell.length_b   1.000
_cell.length_c   1.000
_cell.angle_alpha   90.00
_cell.angle_beta   90.00
_cell.angle_gamma   90.00
#
_symmetry.space_group_name_H-M   'P 1'
#
loop_
_entity.id
_entity.type
_entity.pdbx_description
1 polymer ?
#
loop_
_entity_poly.entity_id
_entity_poly.type
_entity_poly.pdbx_seq_one_letter_code
_entity_poly.pdbx_strand_id
1 'polypeptide(L)'
;MGSFSYSPSKWIPYRNKEVIERVRKIKREDISKHNNHDYKIRVVRDDEIEFIWVTDMFYRIKKASDEGRKLVLILPNPAHCYKKVAHLINKFRVSCKNLYTFNMDEYADE
;
A
#
# COMPACT_ATOMS: atom_id res chain seq x y z
N MET A 1 -6.25 -36.85 20.55
CA MET A 1 -7.11 -35.84 19.90
C MET A 1 -6.78 -35.84 18.41
N GLY A 2 -7.74 -36.19 17.54
CA GLY A 2 -7.51 -36.18 16.10
C GLY A 2 -7.32 -34.76 15.58
N SER A 3 -6.37 -34.54 14.67
CA SER A 3 -6.18 -33.25 14.03
C SER A 3 -7.37 -32.94 13.12
N PHE A 4 -8.04 -31.82 13.36
CA PHE A 4 -9.13 -31.36 12.49
C PHE A 4 -8.55 -30.76 11.20
N SER A 5 -8.83 -31.37 10.06
CA SER A 5 -8.39 -30.89 8.75
C SER A 5 -9.50 -30.08 8.08
N TYR A 6 -9.25 -28.77 7.89
CA TYR A 6 -10.19 -27.90 7.19
C TYR A 6 -10.16 -28.16 5.68
N SER A 7 -11.34 -28.30 5.06
CA SER A 7 -11.46 -28.27 3.61
C SER A 7 -11.62 -26.83 3.11
N PRO A 8 -10.95 -26.43 2.01
CA PRO A 8 -11.16 -25.12 1.40
C PRO A 8 -12.63 -24.92 1.01
N SER A 9 -13.10 -23.68 1.09
CA SER A 9 -14.49 -23.34 0.75
C SER A 9 -14.88 -23.83 -0.66
N LYS A 10 -16.08 -24.38 -0.81
CA LYS A 10 -16.63 -24.77 -2.12
C LYS A 10 -16.92 -23.59 -3.05
N TRP A 11 -16.73 -22.36 -2.57
CA TRP A 11 -17.00 -21.13 -3.30
C TRP A 11 -15.74 -20.44 -3.84
N ILE A 12 -14.54 -20.82 -3.39
CA ILE A 12 -13.30 -20.23 -3.92
C ILE A 12 -12.83 -20.99 -5.18
N PRO A 13 -12.33 -20.31 -6.21
CA PRO A 13 -11.95 -20.95 -7.48
C PRO A 13 -10.71 -21.87 -7.37
N TYR A 14 -9.90 -21.71 -6.32
CA TYR A 14 -8.67 -22.47 -6.09
C TYR A 14 -8.72 -23.25 -4.77
N ARG A 15 -8.58 -24.58 -4.82
CA ARG A 15 -8.77 -25.47 -3.65
C ARG A 15 -7.65 -26.50 -3.45
N ASN A 16 -6.48 -26.26 -4.05
CA ASN A 16 -5.33 -27.16 -3.87
C ASN A 16 -4.83 -27.07 -2.41
N LYS A 17 -5.09 -28.12 -1.63
CA LYS A 17 -4.74 -28.19 -0.20
C LYS A 17 -3.23 -28.12 0.04
N GLU A 18 -2.43 -28.75 -0.80
CA GLU A 18 -0.97 -28.77 -0.65
C GLU A 18 -0.39 -27.36 -0.77
N VAL A 19 -0.87 -26.59 -1.76
CA VAL A 19 -0.43 -25.20 -1.96
C VAL A 19 -0.89 -24.29 -0.82
N ILE A 20 -2.15 -24.46 -0.37
CA ILE A 20 -2.67 -23.70 0.78
C ILE A 20 -1.81 -23.97 2.02
N GLU A 21 -1.53 -25.24 2.34
CA GLU A 21 -0.71 -25.62 3.48
C GLU A 21 0.73 -25.14 3.36
N ARG A 22 1.30 -25.14 2.15
CA ARG A 22 2.62 -24.54 1.89
C ARG A 22 2.64 -23.05 2.19
N VAL A 23 1.67 -22.29 1.65
CA VAL A 23 1.60 -20.83 1.82
C VAL A 23 1.32 -20.44 3.28
N ARG A 24 0.47 -21.19 3.98
CA ARG A 24 0.18 -20.98 5.41
C ARG A 24 1.40 -21.14 6.32
N LYS A 25 2.40 -21.91 5.90
CA LYS A 25 3.64 -22.14 6.64
C LYS A 25 4.73 -21.09 6.36
N ILE A 26 4.50 -20.16 5.42
CA ILE A 26 5.44 -19.06 5.17
C ILE A 26 5.55 -18.24 6.45
N LYS A 27 6.78 -18.12 6.97
CA LYS A 27 7.05 -17.34 8.17
C LYS A 27 7.16 -15.86 7.83
N ARG A 28 7.03 -15.01 8.84
CA ARG A 28 7.11 -13.55 8.66
C ARG A 28 8.42 -13.13 7.98
N GLU A 29 9.53 -13.72 8.39
CA GLU A 29 10.88 -13.48 7.84
C GLU A 29 11.04 -13.96 6.39
N ASP A 30 10.17 -14.85 5.92
CA ASP A 30 10.19 -15.39 4.57
C ASP A 30 9.33 -14.56 3.61
N ILE A 31 8.38 -13.74 4.09
CA ILE A 31 7.50 -12.91 3.26
C ILE A 31 8.31 -11.95 2.38
N SER A 32 9.44 -11.42 2.89
CA SER A 32 10.29 -10.51 2.14
C SER A 32 11.22 -11.20 1.14
N LYS A 33 11.28 -12.54 1.11
CA LYS A 33 12.11 -13.28 0.16
C LYS A 33 11.39 -13.34 -1.18
N HIS A 34 11.96 -12.68 -2.18
CA HIS A 34 11.41 -12.64 -3.53
C HIS A 34 12.52 -12.79 -4.57
N ASN A 35 12.24 -13.54 -5.64
CA ASN A 35 13.23 -13.84 -6.68
C ASN A 35 13.57 -12.61 -7.53
N ASN A 36 12.64 -11.67 -7.67
CA ASN A 36 12.91 -10.37 -8.28
C ASN A 36 13.55 -9.43 -7.25
N HIS A 37 14.83 -9.12 -7.44
CA HIS A 37 15.61 -8.25 -6.55
C HIS A 37 15.15 -6.78 -6.56
N ASP A 38 14.45 -6.33 -7.60
CA ASP A 38 13.91 -4.96 -7.68
C ASP A 38 12.63 -4.81 -6.84
N TYR A 39 11.96 -5.93 -6.52
CA TYR A 39 10.76 -5.92 -5.71
C TYR A 39 11.12 -5.90 -4.22
N LYS A 40 11.17 -4.70 -3.65
CA LYS A 40 11.51 -4.48 -2.25
C LYS A 40 10.26 -4.61 -1.36
N ILE A 41 10.23 -5.66 -0.55
CA ILE A 41 9.13 -5.93 0.39
C ILE A 41 9.58 -5.56 1.80
N ARG A 42 8.76 -4.80 2.52
CA ARG A 42 8.96 -4.50 3.94
C ARG A 42 7.74 -4.92 4.74
N VAL A 43 7.94 -5.81 5.72
CA VAL A 43 6.87 -6.25 6.63
C VAL A 43 6.89 -5.38 7.88
N VAL A 44 5.87 -4.55 8.05
CA VAL A 44 5.69 -3.65 9.21
C VAL A 44 4.51 -4.10 10.05
N ARG A 45 4.25 -3.43 11.18
CA ARG A 45 2.99 -3.59 11.89
C ARG A 45 1.90 -2.78 11.20
N ASP A 46 0.65 -3.19 11.41
CA ASP A 46 -0.51 -2.55 10.79
C ASP A 46 -0.61 -1.05 11.14
N ASP A 47 -0.34 -0.71 12.40
CA ASP A 47 -0.37 0.67 12.92
C ASP A 47 0.71 1.59 12.31
N GLU A 48 1.73 1.03 11.67
CA GLU A 48 2.78 1.79 11.01
C GLU A 48 2.45 2.15 9.55
N ILE A 49 1.54 1.40 8.91
CA ILE A 49 1.25 1.52 7.47
C ILE A 49 0.82 2.93 7.10
N GLU A 50 -0.12 3.49 7.86
CA GLU A 50 -0.66 4.82 7.57
C GLU A 50 0.41 5.91 7.78
N PHE A 51 1.24 5.79 8.82
CA PHE A 51 2.33 6.73 9.08
C PHE A 51 3.35 6.72 7.92
N ILE A 52 3.77 5.54 7.48
CA ILE A 52 4.68 5.36 6.35
C ILE A 52 4.11 6.02 5.10
N TRP A 53 2.84 5.75 4.79
CA TRP A 53 2.20 6.27 3.58
C TRP A 53 2.10 7.80 3.59
N VAL A 54 1.60 8.37 4.68
CA VAL A 54 1.42 9.83 4.82
C VAL A 54 2.77 10.55 4.75
N THR A 55 3.78 10.04 5.46
CA THR A 55 5.10 10.67 5.50
C THR A 55 5.84 10.57 4.17
N ASP A 56 5.76 9.44 3.46
CA ASP A 56 6.36 9.29 2.13
C ASP A 56 5.70 10.21 1.11
N MET A 57 4.36 10.27 1.07
CA MET A 57 3.64 11.18 0.18
C MET A 57 4.00 12.64 0.45
N PHE A 58 3.93 13.08 1.71
CA PHE A 58 4.26 14.45 2.08
C PHE A 58 5.71 14.79 1.72
N TYR A 59 6.66 13.90 2.03
CA TYR A 59 8.07 14.10 1.70
C TYR A 59 8.28 14.26 0.19
N ARG A 60 7.67 13.40 -0.64
CA ARG A 60 7.77 13.49 -2.10
C ARG A 60 7.23 14.82 -2.63
N ILE A 61 6.07 15.26 -2.13
CA ILE A 61 5.45 16.53 -2.51
C ILE A 61 6.33 17.70 -2.09
N LYS A 62 6.78 17.72 -0.83
CA LYS A 62 7.64 18.79 -0.32
C LYS A 62 8.98 18.85 -1.06
N LYS A 63 9.65 17.71 -1.23
CA LYS A 63 10.90 17.63 -2.00
C LYS A 63 10.71 18.16 -3.42
N ALA A 64 9.64 17.75 -4.11
CA ALA A 64 9.35 18.25 -5.46
C ALA A 64 9.12 19.77 -5.49
N SER A 65 8.38 20.30 -4.52
CA SER A 65 8.16 21.74 -4.35
C SER A 65 9.48 22.48 -4.12
N ASP A 66 10.32 21.98 -3.21
CA ASP A 66 11.60 22.60 -2.84
C ASP A 66 12.59 22.59 -4.03
N GLU A 67 12.58 21.53 -4.83
CA GLU A 67 13.40 21.39 -6.05
C GLU A 67 12.80 22.11 -7.27
N GLY A 68 11.58 22.66 -7.16
CA GLY A 68 10.88 23.29 -8.28
C GLY A 68 10.50 22.32 -9.41
N ARG A 69 10.51 21.00 -9.18
CA ARG A 69 10.24 19.98 -10.19
C ARG A 69 8.76 19.59 -10.26
N LYS A 70 8.35 19.04 -11.40
CA LYS A 70 7.02 18.43 -11.54
C LYS A 70 6.95 17.12 -10.75
N LEU A 71 5.81 16.86 -10.14
CA LEU A 71 5.47 15.59 -9.51
C LEU A 71 4.08 15.16 -9.98
N VAL A 72 4.01 13.95 -10.53
CA VAL A 72 2.75 13.28 -10.88
C VAL A 72 2.53 12.14 -9.90
N LEU A 73 1.35 12.09 -9.27
CA LEU A 73 0.94 11.00 -8.39
C LEU A 73 -0.33 10.34 -8.93
N ILE A 74 -0.35 9.02 -8.97
CA ILE A 74 -1.56 8.22 -9.20
C ILE A 74 -2.00 7.71 -7.82
N LEU A 75 -3.23 8.03 -7.41
CA LEU A 75 -3.72 7.82 -6.05
C LEU A 75 -4.97 6.95 -6.06
N PRO A 76 -5.08 5.90 -5.22
CA PRO A 76 -6.31 5.11 -5.11
C PRO A 76 -7.50 5.95 -4.62
N ASN A 77 -8.72 5.49 -4.94
CA ASN A 77 -9.98 6.10 -4.49
C ASN A 77 -10.00 6.29 -2.95
N PRO A 78 -10.75 7.27 -2.40
CA PRO A 78 -10.30 8.12 -1.31
C PRO A 78 -9.85 7.33 -0.07
N ALA A 79 -8.58 7.47 0.26
CA ALA A 79 -8.05 7.01 1.52
C ALA A 79 -8.24 8.09 2.60
N HIS A 80 -8.80 7.71 3.75
CA HIS A 80 -8.99 8.64 4.89
C HIS A 80 -7.68 9.30 5.36
N CYS A 81 -6.52 8.73 5.03
CA CYS A 81 -5.21 9.26 5.37
C CYS A 81 -4.85 10.55 4.62
N TYR A 82 -5.46 10.85 3.47
CA TYR A 82 -5.14 12.05 2.67
C TYR A 82 -5.38 13.36 3.43
N LYS A 83 -6.33 13.38 4.37
CA LYS A 83 -6.54 14.55 5.25
C LYS A 83 -5.30 14.90 6.08
N LYS A 84 -4.49 13.90 6.44
CA LYS A 84 -3.23 14.08 7.19
C LYS A 84 -2.14 14.66 6.28
N VAL A 85 -2.07 14.23 5.02
CA VAL A 85 -1.18 14.82 4.01
C VAL A 85 -1.54 16.28 3.77
N ALA A 86 -2.82 16.60 3.56
CA ALA A 86 -3.30 17.96 3.38
C ALA A 86 -3.00 18.85 4.60
N HIS A 87 -3.19 18.32 5.82
CA HIS A 87 -2.80 19.03 7.05
C HIS A 87 -1.32 19.42 7.05
N LEU A 88 -0.43 18.48 6.69
CA LEU A 88 1.02 18.74 6.64
C LEU A 88 1.37 19.77 5.55
N ILE A 89 0.80 19.64 4.35
CA ILE A 89 0.99 20.61 3.24
C ILE A 89 0.64 22.03 3.70
N ASN A 90 -0.52 22.19 4.34
CA ASN A 90 -0.98 23.48 4.83
C ASN A 90 -0.11 24.01 5.97
N LYS A 91 0.25 23.15 6.93
CA LYS A 91 1.09 23.51 8.09
C LYS A 91 2.46 24.01 7.66
N PHE A 92 3.06 23.37 6.66
CA PHE A 92 4.39 23.72 6.15
C PHE A 92 4.37 24.64 4.94
N ARG A 93 3.18 25.11 4.53
CA ARG A 93 2.96 26.01 3.37
C ARG A 93 3.66 25.53 2.10
N VAL A 94 3.53 24.23 1.82
CA VAL A 94 4.17 23.60 0.64
C VAL A 94 3.43 24.02 -0.62
N SER A 95 4.16 24.46 -1.65
CA SER A 95 3.55 24.85 -2.92
C SER A 95 3.18 23.63 -3.76
N CYS A 96 1.89 23.46 -4.05
CA CYS A 96 1.40 22.39 -4.93
C CYS A 96 1.33 22.80 -6.41
N LYS A 97 1.92 23.93 -6.82
CA LYS A 97 1.81 24.45 -8.20
C LYS A 97 2.30 23.49 -9.29
N ASN A 98 3.22 22.59 -8.93
CA ASN A 98 3.83 21.59 -9.81
C ASN A 98 3.38 20.16 -9.48
N LEU A 99 2.36 20.01 -8.62
CA LEU A 99 1.77 18.72 -8.25
C LEU A 99 0.57 18.43 -9.16
N TYR A 100 0.57 17.26 -9.77
CA TYR A 100 -0.51 16.75 -10.60
C TYR A 100 -0.95 15.40 -10.05
N THR A 101 -2.25 15.20 -9.85
CA THR A 101 -2.79 13.96 -9.30
C THR A 101 -3.80 13.34 -10.26
N PHE A 102 -3.79 12.03 -10.35
CA PHE A 102 -4.79 11.23 -11.06
C PHE A 102 -5.37 10.19 -10.11
N ASN A 103 -6.68 9.95 -10.18
CA ASN A 103 -7.30 8.85 -9.46
C ASN A 103 -6.99 7.54 -10.19
N MET A 104 -6.54 6.53 -9.46
CA MET A 104 -6.22 5.20 -10.01
C MET A 104 -7.48 4.45 -10.42
N ASP A 105 -8.55 4.66 -9.67
CA ASP A 105 -9.86 4.05 -9.80
C ASP A 105 -10.92 5.05 -9.36
N GLU A 106 -12.12 4.93 -9.92
CA GLU A 106 -13.30 5.68 -9.50
C GLU A 106 -14.54 4.80 -9.71
N TYR A 107 -15.59 5.04 -8.92
CA TYR A 107 -16.89 4.44 -9.19
C TYR A 107 -17.48 5.08 -10.45
N ALA A 108 -17.72 4.27 -11.48
CA ALA A 108 -18.60 4.64 -12.57
C ALA A 108 -20.03 4.28 -12.11
N ASP A 109 -20.79 5.27 -11.63
CA ASP A 109 -22.21 5.08 -11.32
C ASP A 109 -23.06 5.21 -12.59
N GLU A 110 -23.06 4.13 -13.37
CA GLU A 110 -24.15 3.73 -14.29
C GLU A 110 -24.56 2.27 -14.01
#